data_AF-A0A0K1Q659-F1
#
_entry.id   AF-A0A0K1Q659-F1
#
_cell.length_a   1.000
_cell.length_b   1.000
_cell.length_c   1.000
_cell.angle_alpha   90.00
_cell.angle_beta   90.00
_cell.angle_gamma   90.00
#
_symmetry.space_group_name_H-M   'P 1'
#
loop_
_entity.id
_entity.type
_entity.pdbx_description
1 polymer ?
#
loop_
_entity_poly.entity_id
_entity_poly.type
_entity_poly.pdbx_seq_one_letter_code
_entity_poly.pdbx_strand_id
1 'polypeptide(L)'
;MECAAHPDHEATGTCASCKRTLCSACTTYDVDGKTYCEACGRNVEQNSHSIGSALLASVAVGYLATLALGVALFGPKPFVGGLAAIAGIALGRLLQVVVRPPSVTRRQPLAP
;
A
#
# COMPACT_ATOMS: atom_id res chain seq x y z
N MET A 1 24.59 19.62 9.46
CA MET A 1 23.28 20.22 9.15
C MET A 1 22.32 19.88 10.28
N GLU A 2 21.56 20.84 10.78
CA GLU A 2 20.74 20.67 11.99
C GLU A 2 19.36 20.12 11.65
N CYS A 3 18.75 19.41 12.61
CA CYS A 3 17.38 18.94 12.46
C CYS A 3 16.41 20.12 12.52
N ALA A 4 15.44 20.17 11.59
CA ALA A 4 14.47 21.26 11.53
C ALA A 4 13.57 21.38 12.78
N ALA A 5 13.47 20.32 13.59
CA ALA A 5 12.70 20.29 14.84
C ALA A 5 13.58 20.36 16.09
N HIS A 6 14.87 19.98 15.98
CA HIS A 6 15.79 19.90 17.11
C HIS A 6 17.13 20.53 16.70
N PRO A 7 17.33 21.84 16.91
CA PRO A 7 18.54 22.52 16.47
C PRO A 7 19.80 21.93 17.11
N ASP A 8 19.69 21.40 18.34
CA ASP A 8 20.79 20.79 19.07
C ASP A 8 21.19 19.38 18.57
N HIS A 9 20.50 18.84 17.57
CA HIS A 9 20.76 17.49 17.04
C HIS A 9 21.16 17.52 15.56
N GLU A 10 22.20 16.74 15.24
CA GLU A 10 22.64 16.57 13.86
C GLU A 10 21.58 15.80 13.04
N ALA A 11 21.28 16.32 11.86
CA ALA A 11 20.35 15.67 10.95
C ALA A 11 21.02 14.49 10.24
N THR A 12 20.36 13.34 10.30
CA THR A 12 20.81 12.08 9.69
C THR A 12 20.20 11.85 8.31
N GLY A 13 19.17 12.60 7.94
CA GLY A 13 18.52 12.49 6.64
C GLY A 13 17.53 13.61 6.34
N THR A 14 16.79 13.44 5.25
CA THR A 14 15.80 14.41 4.78
C THR A 14 14.50 13.70 4.43
N CYS A 15 13.37 14.23 4.89
CA CYS A 15 12.05 13.69 4.56
C CYS A 15 11.84 13.68 3.03
N ALA A 16 11.52 12.53 2.45
CA ALA A 16 11.31 12.42 1.02
C ALA A 16 10.11 13.25 0.51
N SER A 17 9.11 13.47 1.35
CA SER A 17 7.89 14.24 1.04
C SER A 17 8.06 15.75 1.26
N CYS A 18 8.27 16.19 2.50
CA CYS A 18 8.32 17.62 2.84
C CYS A 18 9.72 18.26 2.77
N LYS A 19 10.75 17.48 2.42
CA LYS A 19 12.15 17.93 2.26
C LYS A 19 12.80 18.55 3.50
N ARG A 20 12.21 18.40 4.69
CA ARG A 20 12.82 18.85 5.95
C ARG A 20 13.97 17.93 6.38
N THR A 21 15.04 18.50 6.94
CA THR A 21 16.12 17.76 7.59
C THR A 21 15.63 17.16 8.91
N LEU A 22 15.96 15.89 9.15
CA LEU A 22 15.50 15.11 10.30
C LEU A 22 16.70 14.47 10.99
N CYS A 23 16.74 14.51 12.32
CA CYS A 23 17.62 13.66 13.12
C CYS A 23 17.08 12.22 13.20
N SER A 24 17.89 11.30 13.74
CA SER A 24 17.52 9.88 13.92
C SER A 24 16.21 9.68 14.69
N ALA A 25 15.94 10.53 15.69
CA ALA A 25 14.69 10.49 16.46
C ALA A 25 13.47 10.95 15.64
N CYS A 26 13.65 11.92 14.74
CA CYS A 26 12.57 12.43 13.88
C CYS A 26 12.30 11.55 12.64
N THR A 27 13.22 10.65 12.27
CA THR A 27 13.03 9.68 11.20
C THR A 27 12.24 8.45 11.67
N THR A 28 10.92 8.60 11.82
CA THR A 28 10.04 7.56 12.36
C THR A 28 9.57 6.53 11.33
N TYR A 29 9.54 6.89 10.04
CA TYR A 29 9.02 6.01 8.98
C TYR A 29 10.06 5.78 7.89
N ASP A 30 10.11 4.54 7.43
CA ASP A 30 10.82 4.11 6.23
C ASP A 30 9.81 3.58 5.22
N VAL A 31 9.79 4.15 4.01
CA VAL A 31 8.91 3.71 2.93
C VAL A 31 9.76 3.42 1.71
N ASP A 32 9.90 2.14 1.38
CA ASP A 32 10.74 1.65 0.27
C ASP A 32 12.17 2.22 0.30
N GLY A 33 12.79 2.27 1.48
CA GLY A 33 14.16 2.76 1.70
C GLY A 33 14.30 4.28 1.75
N LYS A 34 13.18 5.03 1.74
CA LYS A 34 13.15 6.49 1.89
C LYS A 34 12.69 6.85 3.29
N THR A 35 13.32 7.85 3.89
CA THR A 35 12.96 8.33 5.22
C THR A 35 11.86 9.37 5.17
N TYR A 36 10.92 9.27 6.12
CA TYR A 36 9.80 10.19 6.28
C TYR A 36 9.70 10.65 7.73
N CYS A 37 9.26 11.90 7.93
CA CYS A 37 8.88 12.38 9.24
C CYS A 37 7.56 11.74 9.70
N GLU A 38 7.25 11.84 10.99
CA GLU A 38 6.04 11.25 11.56
C GLU A 38 4.75 11.65 10.82
N ALA A 39 4.57 12.95 10.55
CA ALA A 39 3.37 13.45 9.89
C ALA A 39 3.21 12.93 8.45
N CYS A 40 4.30 12.97 7.66
CA CYS A 40 4.26 12.49 6.28
C CYS A 40 4.15 10.96 6.22
N GLY A 41 4.83 10.24 7.11
CA GLY A 41 4.77 8.78 7.20
C GLY A 41 3.38 8.28 7.54
N ARG A 42 2.69 8.92 8.50
CA ARG A 42 1.28 8.64 8.82
C ARG A 42 0.36 8.82 7.62
N ASN A 43 0.57 9.87 6.83
CA ASN A 43 -0.26 10.10 5.64
C ASN A 43 -0.05 9.00 4.58
N VAL A 44 1.19 8.54 4.40
CA VAL A 44 1.51 7.44 3.48
C VAL A 44 0.93 6.11 3.99
N GLU A 45 1.01 5.85 5.30
CA GLU A 45 0.41 4.68 5.93
C GLU A 45 -1.12 4.66 5.75
N GLN A 46 -1.80 5.79 6.01
CA GLN A 46 -3.24 5.92 5.80
C GLN A 46 -3.64 5.71 4.34
N ASN A 47 -2.90 6.29 3.39
CA ASN A 47 -3.12 6.05 1.97
C ASN A 47 -2.89 4.58 1.57
N SER A 48 -1.91 3.91 2.18
CA SER A 48 -1.65 2.50 1.90
C SER A 48 -2.80 1.61 2.39
N HIS A 49 -3.39 1.95 3.54
CA HIS A 49 -4.57 1.26 4.07
C HIS A 49 -5.81 1.46 3.19
N SER A 50 -6.05 2.68 2.68
CA SER A 50 -7.20 2.96 1.81
C SER A 50 -7.05 2.29 0.44
N ILE A 51 -5.83 2.23 -0.11
CA ILE A 51 -5.55 1.48 -1.35
C ILE A 51 -5.76 -0.02 -1.13
N GLY A 52 -5.30 -0.57 0.00
CA GLY A 52 -5.50 -1.97 0.34
C GLY A 52 -6.97 -2.37 0.42
N SER A 53 -7.81 -1.57 1.08
CA SER A 53 -9.24 -1.84 1.18
C SER A 53 -9.98 -1.64 -0.15
N ALA A 54 -9.61 -0.62 -0.94
CA ALA A 54 -10.16 -0.40 -2.27
C ALA A 54 -9.83 -1.55 -3.23
N LEU A 55 -8.61 -2.10 -3.17
CA LEU A 55 -8.21 -3.26 -3.97
C LEU A 55 -9.06 -4.49 -3.61
N LEU A 56 -9.22 -4.80 -2.32
CA LEU A 56 -10.06 -5.91 -1.88
C LEU A 56 -11.52 -5.74 -2.33
N ALA A 57 -12.08 -4.53 -2.21
CA ALA A 57 -13.42 -4.23 -2.68
C ALA A 57 -13.54 -4.42 -4.21
N SER A 58 -12.57 -3.94 -4.99
CA SER A 58 -12.58 -4.08 -6.44
C SER A 58 -12.49 -5.55 -6.89
N VAL A 59 -11.70 -6.37 -6.21
CA VAL A 59 -11.60 -7.81 -6.48
C VAL A 59 -12.91 -8.51 -6.14
N ALA A 60 -13.54 -8.18 -5.00
CA ALA A 60 -14.83 -8.74 -4.61
C ALA A 60 -15.95 -8.37 -5.60
N VAL A 61 -16.03 -7.11 -6.02
CA VAL A 61 -17.00 -6.64 -7.02
C VAL A 61 -16.75 -7.31 -8.37
N GLY A 62 -15.49 -7.39 -8.80
CA GLY A 62 -15.12 -8.08 -10.04
C GLY A 62 -15.50 -9.56 -10.04
N TYR A 63 -15.26 -10.25 -8.92
CA TYR A 63 -15.65 -11.65 -8.75
C TYR A 63 -17.17 -11.83 -8.84
N LEU A 64 -17.94 -11.02 -8.10
CA LEU A 64 -19.41 -11.07 -8.12
C LEU A 64 -19.98 -10.74 -9.50
N ALA A 65 -19.44 -9.74 -10.19
CA ALA A 65 -19.85 -9.39 -11.55
C ALA A 65 -19.57 -10.54 -12.54
N THR A 66 -18.41 -11.19 -12.42
CA THR A 66 -18.06 -12.34 -13.27
C THR A 66 -18.98 -13.53 -12.99
N LEU A 67 -19.32 -13.78 -11.72
CA LEU A 67 -20.27 -14.81 -11.31
C LEU A 67 -21.67 -14.54 -11.87
N ALA A 68 -22.17 -13.31 -11.69
CA ALA A 68 -23.49 -12.90 -12.16
C ALA A 68 -23.59 -13.02 -13.70
N LEU A 69 -22.56 -12.58 -14.41
CA LEU A 69 -22.51 -12.68 -15.88
C LEU A 69 -22.43 -14.15 -16.33
N GLY A 70 -21.65 -14.98 -15.63
CA GLY A 70 -21.57 -16.42 -15.90
C GLY A 70 -22.92 -17.12 -15.75
N VAL A 71 -23.65 -16.81 -14.68
CA VAL A 71 -25.00 -17.35 -14.44
C VAL A 71 -26.00 -16.87 -15.50
N ALA A 72 -25.95 -15.58 -15.87
CA ALA A 72 -26.86 -14.99 -16.85
C ALA A 72 -26.65 -15.53 -18.27
N LEU A 73 -25.39 -15.69 -18.71
CA LEU A 73 -25.08 -16.09 -20.09
C LEU A 73 -25.19 -17.60 -20.32
N PHE A 74 -24.82 -18.42 -19.34
CA PHE A 74 -24.65 -19.86 -19.54
C PHE A 74 -25.68 -20.72 -18.81
N GLY A 75 -26.57 -20.10 -18.03
CA GLY A 75 -27.49 -20.81 -17.15
C GLY A 75 -26.74 -21.67 -16.13
N PRO A 76 -27.39 -22.66 -15.48
CA PRO A 76 -26.77 -23.48 -14.43
C PRO A 76 -25.77 -24.53 -14.96
N LYS A 77 -25.24 -24.38 -16.18
CA LYS A 77 -24.32 -25.38 -16.77
C LYS A 77 -22.91 -25.27 -16.15
N PRO A 78 -22.39 -26.34 -15.52
CA PRO A 78 -21.24 -26.27 -14.60
C PRO A 78 -19.89 -25.99 -15.28
N PHE A 79 -19.76 -26.19 -16.60
CA PHE A 79 -18.48 -26.10 -17.30
C PHE A 79 -17.96 -24.67 -17.49
N VAL A 80 -18.84 -23.68 -17.53
CA VAL A 80 -18.43 -22.29 -17.83
C VAL A 80 -17.97 -21.54 -16.59
N GLY A 81 -18.43 -21.96 -15.40
CA GLY A 81 -17.96 -21.42 -14.12
C GLY A 81 -16.46 -21.64 -13.89
N GLY A 82 -15.90 -22.76 -14.38
CA GLY A 82 -14.48 -23.08 -14.22
C GLY A 82 -13.55 -22.12 -14.95
N LEU A 83 -13.84 -21.80 -16.22
CA LEU A 83 -13.04 -20.86 -17.02
C LEU A 83 -13.12 -19.44 -16.47
N ALA A 84 -14.31 -19.01 -16.05
CA ALA A 84 -14.52 -17.71 -15.42
C ALA A 84 -13.74 -17.58 -14.11
N ALA A 85 -13.71 -18.63 -13.28
CA ALA A 85 -12.93 -18.65 -12.05
C ALA A 85 -11.42 -18.54 -12.32
N ILE A 86 -10.89 -19.29 -13.30
CA ILE A 86 -9.47 -19.22 -13.68
C ILE A 86 -9.11 -17.81 -14.18
N ALA A 87 -9.92 -17.23 -15.06
CA ALA A 87 -9.70 -15.89 -15.58
C ALA A 87 -9.73 -14.84 -14.46
N GLY A 88 -10.68 -14.95 -13.52
CA GLY A 88 -10.77 -14.08 -12.36
C GLY A 88 -9.55 -14.17 -11.44
N ILE A 89 -9.06 -15.38 -11.15
CA ILE A 89 -7.85 -15.59 -10.33
C ILE A 89 -6.61 -15.04 -11.05
N ALA A 90 -6.46 -15.30 -12.35
CA ALA A 90 -5.33 -14.83 -13.14
C ALA A 90 -5.27 -13.30 -13.19
N LEU A 91 -6.42 -12.64 -13.45
CA LEU A 91 -6.51 -11.19 -13.49
C LEU A 91 -6.27 -10.56 -12.11
N GLY A 92 -6.82 -11.17 -11.05
CA GLY A 92 -6.59 -10.74 -9.67
C GLY A 92 -5.10 -10.82 -9.28
N ARG A 93 -4.40 -11.87 -9.68
CA ARG A 93 -2.95 -12.00 -9.47
C ARG A 93 -2.15 -10.97 -10.27
N LEU A 94 -2.53 -10.70 -11.52
CA LEU A 94 -1.88 -9.68 -12.34
C LEU A 94 -2.01 -8.29 -11.70
N LEU A 95 -3.21 -7.94 -11.22
CA LEU A 95 -3.46 -6.69 -10.50
C LEU A 95 -2.63 -6.57 -9.22
N GLN A 96 -2.48 -7.64 -8.44
CA GLN A 96 -1.63 -7.63 -7.23
C GLN A 96 -0.15 -7.34 -7.55
N VAL A 97 0.36 -7.82 -8.68
CA VAL A 97 1.74 -7.57 -9.11
C VAL A 97 1.92 -6.12 -9.56
N VAL A 98 0.94 -5.57 -10.28
CA VAL A 98 0.98 -4.19 -10.79
C VAL A 98 0.81 -3.17 -9.66
N VAL A 99 -0.06 -3.44 -8.68
CA VAL A 99 -0.39 -2.51 -7.58
C VAL A 99 0.34 -2.87 -6.29
N ARG A 100 1.63 -3.23 -6.37
CA ARG A 100 2.44 -3.54 -5.18
C ARG A 100 2.33 -2.36 -4.19
N PRO A 101 1.70 -2.54 -3.02
CA PRO A 101 1.62 -1.45 -2.05
C PRO A 101 3.04 -1.15 -1.55
N PRO A 102 3.38 0.14 -1.35
CA PRO A 102 4.68 0.50 -0.80
C PRO A 102 4.85 -0.13 0.58
N SER A 103 6.03 -0.64 0.85
CA SER A 103 6.35 -1.24 2.14
C SER A 103 6.64 -0.14 3.15
N VAL A 104 5.66 0.13 4.04
CA VAL A 104 5.79 1.12 5.11
C VAL A 104 6.26 0.39 6.37
N THR A 105 7.49 0.68 6.80
CA THR A 105 8.05 0.15 8.04
C THR A 105 8.23 1.29 9.03
N ARG A 106 7.58 1.21 10.18
CA ARG A 106 7.83 2.14 11.28
C ARG A 106 9.18 1.81 11.88
N ARG A 107 10.13 2.74 11.82
CA ARG A 107 11.39 2.59 12.55
C ARG A 107 11.08 2.69 14.04
N GLN A 108 11.53 1.71 14.82
CA GLN A 108 11.57 1.89 16.27
C GLN A 108 12.53 3.04 16.56
N PRO A 109 12.14 4.02 17.40
CA PRO A 109 13.07 5.03 17.84
C PRO A 109 14.23 4.31 18.51
N LEU A 110 15.46 4.54 18.03
CA LEU A 110 16.65 4.13 18.77
C LEU A 110 16.53 4.77 20.15
N ALA A 111 16.48 3.95 21.20
CA ALA A 111 16.54 4.45 22.56
C ALA A 111 17.84 5.28 22.70
N PRO A 112 17.78 6.42 23.42
CA PRO A 112 18.91 7.33 23.60
C PRO A 112 20.10 6.64 24.29
#